data_AF-A0A2R6HGG3-F1
#
_entry.id   AF-A0A2R6HGG3-F1
#
_cell.length_a   1.000
_cell.length_b   1.000
_cell.length_c   1.000
_cell.angle_alpha   90.00
_cell.angle_beta   90.00
_cell.angle_gamma   90.00
#
_symmetry.space_group_name_H-M   'P 1'
#
loop_
_entity.id
_entity.type
_entity.pdbx_description
1 polymer ?
#
loop_
_entity_poly.entity_id
_entity_poly.type
_entity_poly.pdbx_seq_one_letter_code
_entity_poly.pdbx_strand_id
1 'polypeptide(L)'
;MSGSELAARVREALEVDAAEFDARVADEAERLKAAVHEGTFDNAEAIVGLELELYAVDARTGGLRRMPRHLLELIGFEKELGLHNAEMQTSPQPFNEHGLAAQERELAANLVPAMDRVGRDDFRLVSDGMWTVPPRGETATDYLRDSVEEDGIRIAANMSDAVRYHAMANTDYAAG
;
A
#
# COMPACT_ATOMS: atom_id res chain seq x y z
N MET A 1 1.23 -1.63 -17.09
CA MET A 1 2.58 -1.62 -17.69
C MET A 1 2.89 -3.02 -18.20
N SER A 2 3.67 -3.20 -19.27
CA SER A 2 4.16 -4.55 -19.62
C SER A 2 5.21 -5.04 -18.60
N GLY A 3 5.45 -6.34 -18.54
CA GLY A 3 6.50 -6.91 -17.68
C GLY A 3 7.90 -6.38 -18.03
N SER A 4 8.21 -6.28 -19.34
CA SER A 4 9.48 -5.77 -19.83
C SER A 4 9.67 -4.27 -19.56
N GLU A 5 8.62 -3.47 -19.69
CA GLU A 5 8.64 -2.05 -19.32
C GLU A 5 8.89 -1.88 -17.81
N LEU A 6 8.25 -2.70 -16.97
CA LEU A 6 8.46 -2.68 -15.52
C LEU A 6 9.89 -3.09 -15.16
N ALA A 7 10.40 -4.18 -15.74
CA ALA A 7 11.78 -4.62 -15.53
C ALA A 7 12.80 -3.54 -15.90
N ALA A 8 12.62 -2.87 -17.04
CA ALA A 8 13.50 -1.79 -17.48
C ALA A 8 13.52 -0.62 -16.48
N ARG A 9 12.36 -0.19 -15.99
CA ARG A 9 12.25 0.90 -15.00
C ARG A 9 12.79 0.52 -13.63
N VAL A 10 12.64 -0.74 -13.22
CA VAL A 10 13.24 -1.24 -11.98
C VAL A 10 14.76 -1.24 -12.11
N ARG A 11 15.32 -1.72 -13.23
CA ARG A 11 16.76 -1.66 -13.47
C ARG A 11 17.30 -0.23 -13.41
N GLU A 12 16.63 0.71 -14.08
CA GLU A 12 16.98 2.13 -14.01
C GLU A 12 16.98 2.66 -12.57
N ALA A 13 15.99 2.27 -11.76
CA ALA A 13 15.94 2.65 -10.35
C ALA A 13 17.07 2.02 -9.51
N LEU A 14 17.58 0.85 -9.90
CA LEU A 14 18.69 0.16 -9.24
C LEU A 14 20.07 0.69 -9.66
N GLU A 15 20.17 1.44 -10.76
CA GLU A 15 21.42 2.05 -11.23
C GLU A 15 21.80 3.34 -10.47
N VAL A 16 20.97 3.77 -9.51
CA VAL A 16 21.24 4.93 -8.65
C VAL A 16 22.55 4.74 -7.88
N ASP A 17 23.41 5.76 -7.90
CA ASP A 17 24.63 5.79 -7.07
C ASP A 17 24.24 5.87 -5.59
N ALA A 18 24.42 4.75 -4.88
CA ALA A 18 24.07 4.62 -3.48
C ALA A 18 24.85 5.60 -2.59
N ALA A 19 26.12 5.89 -2.90
CA ALA A 19 26.93 6.78 -2.08
C ALA A 19 26.50 8.25 -2.24
N GLU A 20 26.19 8.66 -3.47
CA GLU A 20 25.62 9.99 -3.73
C GLU A 20 24.23 10.12 -3.09
N PHE A 21 23.38 9.09 -3.23
CA PHE A 21 22.05 9.06 -2.64
C PHE A 21 22.10 9.17 -1.11
N ASP A 22 22.94 8.36 -0.45
CA ASP A 22 23.10 8.36 1.00
C ASP A 22 23.63 9.70 1.52
N ALA A 23 24.59 10.31 0.81
CA ALA A 23 25.10 11.63 1.15
C ALA A 23 23.98 12.69 1.09
N ARG A 24 23.13 12.65 0.06
CA ARG A 24 21.98 13.55 -0.07
C ARG A 24 20.92 13.30 0.99
N VAL A 25 20.60 12.04 1.29
CA VAL A 25 19.64 11.68 2.35
C VAL A 25 20.12 12.18 3.71
N ALA A 26 21.41 12.02 4.02
CA ALA A 26 21.98 12.52 5.27
C ALA A 26 21.87 14.06 5.38
N ASP A 27 22.21 14.76 4.31
CA ASP A 27 22.12 16.23 4.23
C ASP A 27 20.67 16.74 4.33
N GLU A 28 19.72 16.10 3.64
CA GLU A 28 18.29 16.40 3.75
C GLU A 28 17.75 16.10 5.16
N ALA A 29 18.17 14.99 5.77
CA ALA A 29 17.78 14.62 7.12
C ALA A 29 18.24 15.67 8.15
N GLU A 30 19.46 16.19 8.05
CA GLU A 30 19.93 17.25 8.95
C GLU A 30 19.13 18.54 8.79
N ARG A 31 18.77 18.93 7.56
CA ARG A 31 17.87 20.07 7.33
C ARG A 31 16.48 19.86 7.94
N LEU A 32 15.89 18.69 7.74
CA LEU A 32 14.57 18.36 8.29
C LEU A 32 14.58 18.36 9.81
N LYS A 33 15.61 17.78 10.43
CA LYS A 33 15.79 17.80 11.89
C LYS A 33 15.89 19.23 12.41
N ALA A 34 16.69 20.08 11.76
CA ALA A 34 16.80 21.49 12.14
C ALA A 34 15.45 22.20 12.03
N ALA A 35 14.72 22.04 10.92
CA ALA A 35 13.40 22.64 10.72
C ALA A 35 12.37 22.16 11.77
N VAL A 36 12.40 20.88 12.15
CA VAL A 36 11.58 20.33 13.24
C VAL A 36 11.96 20.97 14.58
N HIS A 37 13.25 21.08 14.90
CA HIS A 37 13.70 21.71 16.15
C HIS A 37 13.38 23.21 16.23
N GLU A 38 13.35 23.89 15.08
CA GLU A 38 12.98 25.31 14.97
C GLU A 38 11.46 25.54 15.03
N GLY A 39 10.65 24.47 15.06
CA GLY A 39 9.19 24.57 15.05
C GLY A 39 8.61 24.99 13.70
N THR A 40 9.35 24.82 12.60
CA THR A 40 8.90 25.19 11.24
C THR A 40 7.60 24.47 10.85
N PHE A 41 7.38 23.27 11.39
CA PHE A 41 6.21 22.43 11.13
C PHE A 41 5.24 22.36 12.31
N ASP A 42 5.38 23.23 13.31
CA ASP A 42 4.50 23.23 14.46
C ASP A 42 3.08 23.65 14.04
N ASN A 43 2.12 22.76 14.29
CA ASN A 43 0.71 23.06 14.08
C ASN A 43 0.15 23.80 15.29
N ALA A 44 -0.74 24.76 15.04
CA ALA A 44 -1.45 25.48 16.10
C ALA A 44 -2.33 24.54 16.94
N GLU A 45 -2.79 23.44 16.36
CA GLU A 45 -3.65 22.43 16.99
C GLU A 45 -3.21 21.02 16.60
N ALA A 46 -3.44 20.06 17.49
CA ALA A 46 -3.27 18.64 17.15
C ALA A 46 -4.33 18.19 16.14
N ILE A 47 -3.92 17.33 15.20
CA ILE A 47 -4.79 16.77 14.15
C ILE A 47 -4.77 15.25 14.20
N VAL A 48 -5.83 14.63 13.68
CA VAL A 48 -5.98 13.19 13.52
C VAL A 48 -6.46 12.88 12.11
N GLY A 49 -5.83 11.90 11.47
CA GLY A 49 -6.26 11.23 10.26
C GLY A 49 -6.05 9.73 10.44
N LEU A 50 -6.80 8.92 9.70
CA LEU A 50 -6.77 7.47 9.79
C LEU A 50 -6.50 6.89 8.41
N GLU A 51 -5.61 5.92 8.36
CA GLU A 51 -5.39 5.07 7.19
C GLU A 51 -5.87 3.66 7.55
N LEU A 52 -6.57 3.02 6.61
CA LEU A 52 -7.13 1.68 6.77
C LEU A 52 -6.76 0.83 5.58
N GLU A 53 -5.94 -0.18 5.82
CA GLU A 53 -5.62 -1.24 4.86
C GLU A 53 -6.53 -2.46 5.07
N LEU A 54 -7.00 -3.03 3.96
CA LEU A 54 -7.95 -4.13 3.93
C LEU A 54 -7.51 -5.21 2.94
N TYR A 55 -7.75 -6.47 3.30
CA TYR A 55 -7.65 -7.61 2.40
C TYR A 55 -8.95 -7.82 1.63
N ALA A 56 -8.84 -8.03 0.33
CA ALA A 56 -9.91 -8.52 -0.52
C ALA A 56 -9.94 -10.06 -0.48
N VAL A 57 -11.05 -10.62 -0.04
CA VAL A 57 -11.20 -12.08 0.11
C VAL A 57 -12.46 -12.58 -0.57
N ASP A 58 -12.47 -13.85 -0.97
CA ASP A 58 -13.67 -14.52 -1.46
C ASP A 58 -14.72 -14.61 -0.35
N ALA A 59 -15.92 -14.12 -0.62
CA ALA A 59 -16.99 -14.01 0.37
C ALA A 59 -17.50 -15.36 0.91
N ARG A 60 -17.20 -16.48 0.23
CA ARG A 60 -17.68 -17.82 0.57
C ARG A 60 -16.60 -18.66 1.26
N THR A 61 -15.34 -18.45 0.88
CA THR A 61 -14.20 -19.28 1.32
C THR A 61 -13.20 -18.55 2.21
N GLY A 62 -13.20 -17.21 2.20
CA GLY A 62 -12.21 -16.40 2.92
C GLY A 62 -10.81 -16.42 2.30
N GLY A 63 -10.62 -17.08 1.15
CA GLY A 63 -9.32 -17.06 0.47
C GLY A 63 -9.02 -15.69 -0.14
N LEU A 64 -7.74 -15.29 -0.18
CA LEU A 64 -7.32 -14.06 -0.85
C LEU A 64 -7.85 -14.00 -2.28
N ARG A 65 -8.19 -12.79 -2.72
CA ARG A 65 -8.49 -12.49 -4.12
C ARG A 65 -7.76 -11.23 -4.53
N ARG A 66 -7.28 -11.20 -5.76
CA ARG A 66 -6.81 -9.94 -6.36
C ARG A 66 -7.99 -8.98 -6.47
N MET A 67 -7.82 -7.79 -5.91
CA MET A 67 -8.78 -6.70 -6.02
C MET A 67 -8.72 -6.11 -7.44
N PRO A 68 -9.83 -6.14 -8.21
CA PRO A 68 -9.88 -5.54 -9.52
C PRO A 68 -9.60 -4.03 -9.43
N ARG A 69 -8.68 -3.51 -10.25
CA ARG A 69 -8.23 -2.11 -10.14
C ARG A 69 -9.35 -1.10 -10.42
N HIS A 70 -10.22 -1.40 -11.38
CA HIS A 70 -11.41 -0.59 -11.64
C HIS A 70 -12.38 -0.55 -10.45
N LEU A 71 -12.37 -1.59 -9.61
CA LEU A 71 -13.23 -1.65 -8.43
C LEU A 71 -12.69 -0.77 -7.30
N LEU A 72 -11.36 -0.71 -7.12
CA LEU A 72 -10.68 0.24 -6.22
C LEU A 72 -11.03 1.69 -6.57
N GLU A 73 -10.87 2.03 -7.85
CA GLU A 73 -11.20 3.37 -8.37
C GLU A 73 -12.67 3.73 -8.11
N LEU A 74 -13.58 2.77 -8.29
CA LEU A 74 -15.01 2.98 -8.08
C LEU A 74 -15.37 3.23 -6.60
N ILE A 75 -14.66 2.60 -5.67
CA ILE A 75 -14.91 2.74 -4.22
C ILE A 75 -14.07 3.85 -3.58
N GLY A 76 -13.20 4.52 -4.34
CA GLY A 76 -12.34 5.59 -3.84
C GLY A 76 -11.19 5.10 -2.95
N PHE A 77 -10.71 3.88 -3.19
CA PHE A 77 -9.59 3.29 -2.45
C PHE A 77 -8.32 3.33 -3.28
N GLU A 78 -7.20 3.49 -2.59
CA GLU A 78 -5.87 3.51 -3.16
C GLU A 78 -5.31 2.10 -3.38
N LYS A 79 -4.32 2.03 -4.28
CA LYS A 79 -3.61 0.79 -4.60
C LYS A 79 -2.49 0.61 -3.59
N GLU A 80 -2.48 -0.57 -2.99
CA GLU A 80 -1.40 -0.97 -2.09
C GLU A 80 -0.36 -1.87 -2.76
N LEU A 81 0.65 -2.26 -1.96
CA LEU A 81 1.68 -3.23 -2.32
C LEU A 81 1.07 -4.49 -2.96
N GLY A 82 0.16 -5.17 -2.26
CA GLY A 82 -0.46 -6.40 -2.74
C GLY A 82 -1.57 -6.14 -3.77
N LEU A 83 -1.69 -7.04 -4.75
CA LEU A 83 -2.87 -7.03 -5.65
C LEU A 83 -4.17 -7.34 -4.90
N HIS A 84 -4.09 -7.88 -3.68
CA HIS A 84 -5.22 -8.24 -2.81
C HIS A 84 -5.53 -7.19 -1.75
N ASN A 85 -4.78 -6.08 -1.68
CA ASN A 85 -5.02 -5.02 -0.72
C ASN A 85 -5.85 -3.88 -1.32
N ALA A 86 -6.53 -3.17 -0.43
CA ALA A 86 -7.22 -1.92 -0.69
C ALA A 86 -6.95 -0.99 0.50
N GLU A 87 -6.61 0.27 0.24
CA GLU A 87 -6.35 1.26 1.29
C GLU A 87 -7.32 2.43 1.16
N MET A 88 -7.77 2.97 2.29
CA MET A 88 -8.40 4.28 2.33
C MET A 88 -7.81 5.13 3.43
N GLN A 89 -7.85 6.44 3.24
CA GLN A 89 -7.46 7.43 4.23
C GLN A 89 -8.59 8.42 4.46
N THR A 90 -8.67 8.94 5.67
CA THR A 90 -9.55 10.06 6.00
C THR A 90 -8.81 11.38 5.92
N SER A 91 -9.59 12.45 5.72
CA SER A 91 -9.08 13.81 5.77
C SER A 91 -8.60 14.14 7.19
N PRO A 92 -7.51 14.91 7.37
CA PRO A 92 -7.10 15.38 8.69
C PRO A 92 -8.20 16.21 9.36
N GLN A 93 -8.49 15.90 10.62
CA GLN A 93 -9.47 16.60 11.46
C GLN A 93 -8.80 17.10 12.74
N PRO A 94 -9.28 18.18 13.37
CA PRO A 94 -8.80 18.58 14.70
C PRO A 94 -8.93 17.44 15.72
N PHE A 95 -7.93 17.26 16.58
CA PHE A 95 -7.96 16.21 17.59
C PHE A 95 -8.81 16.62 18.81
N ASN A 96 -10.12 16.58 18.62
CA ASN A 96 -11.14 16.81 19.64
C ASN A 96 -12.37 15.92 19.39
N GLU A 97 -13.38 16.00 20.24
CA GLU A 97 -14.60 15.19 20.13
C GLU A 97 -15.29 15.31 18.76
N HIS A 98 -15.34 16.52 18.19
CA HIS A 98 -15.97 16.74 16.89
C HIS A 98 -15.15 16.17 15.74
N GLY A 99 -13.83 16.29 15.80
CA GLY A 99 -12.95 15.70 14.79
C GLY A 99 -12.95 14.17 14.83
N LEU A 100 -12.98 13.55 16.02
CA LEU A 100 -13.14 12.10 16.14
C LEU A 100 -14.50 11.62 15.59
N ALA A 101 -15.58 12.36 15.86
CA ALA A 101 -16.88 12.07 15.25
C ALA A 101 -16.88 12.26 13.72
N ALA A 102 -16.11 13.22 13.21
CA ALA A 102 -15.93 13.41 11.76
C ALA A 102 -15.16 12.24 11.14
N GLN A 103 -14.08 11.78 11.79
CA GLN A 103 -13.31 10.59 11.40
C GLN A 103 -14.21 9.35 11.27
N GLU A 104 -15.02 9.06 12.30
CA GLU A 104 -15.94 7.92 12.29
C GLU A 104 -16.96 8.01 11.13
N ARG A 105 -17.52 9.21 10.90
CA ARG A 105 -18.50 9.44 9.84
C ARG A 105 -17.88 9.32 8.45
N GLU A 106 -16.66 9.82 8.26
CA GLU A 106 -15.94 9.72 7.00
C GLU A 106 -15.58 8.27 6.69
N LEU A 107 -15.11 7.50 7.68
CA LEU A 107 -14.91 6.06 7.56
C LEU A 107 -16.20 5.35 7.16
N ALA A 108 -17.31 5.61 7.87
CA ALA A 108 -18.59 4.98 7.56
C ALA A 108 -19.11 5.34 6.16
N ALA A 109 -18.97 6.62 5.76
CA ALA A 109 -19.41 7.12 4.46
C ALA A 109 -18.65 6.48 3.29
N ASN A 110 -17.38 6.13 3.49
CA ASN A 110 -16.57 5.49 2.45
C ASN A 110 -16.65 3.96 2.51
N LEU A 111 -16.50 3.37 3.70
CA LEU A 111 -16.37 1.92 3.87
C LEU A 111 -17.69 1.17 3.67
N VAL A 112 -18.82 1.68 4.17
CA VAL A 112 -20.10 0.95 4.05
C VAL A 112 -20.52 0.80 2.58
N PRO A 113 -20.55 1.87 1.76
CA PRO A 113 -20.85 1.72 0.33
C PRO A 113 -19.82 0.87 -0.42
N ALA A 114 -18.55 0.95 -0.03
CA ALA A 114 -17.49 0.12 -0.60
C ALA A 114 -17.75 -1.37 -0.35
N MET A 115 -18.05 -1.75 0.89
CA MET A 115 -18.38 -3.12 1.29
C MET A 115 -19.62 -3.64 0.53
N ASP A 116 -20.68 -2.83 0.43
CA ASP A 116 -21.89 -3.17 -0.33
C ASP A 116 -21.58 -3.37 -1.82
N ARG A 117 -20.71 -2.53 -2.39
CA ARG A 117 -20.34 -2.62 -3.80
C ARG A 117 -19.53 -3.87 -4.08
N VAL A 118 -18.47 -4.14 -3.32
CA VAL A 118 -17.60 -5.31 -3.55
C VAL A 118 -18.35 -6.62 -3.26
N GLY A 119 -19.31 -6.59 -2.33
CA GLY A 119 -20.16 -7.74 -2.00
C GLY A 119 -21.00 -8.25 -3.18
N ARG A 120 -21.33 -7.38 -4.14
CA ARG A 120 -22.03 -7.78 -5.39
C ARG A 120 -21.19 -8.66 -6.31
N ASP A 121 -19.87 -8.68 -6.11
CA ASP A 121 -18.90 -9.45 -6.91
C ASP A 121 -18.27 -10.60 -6.08
N ASP A 122 -18.94 -11.05 -5.02
CA ASP A 122 -18.49 -12.09 -4.08
C ASP A 122 -17.15 -11.77 -3.39
N PHE A 123 -16.85 -10.49 -3.16
CA PHE A 123 -15.73 -10.06 -2.33
C PHE A 123 -16.18 -9.68 -0.92
N ARG A 124 -15.27 -9.79 0.03
CA ARG A 124 -15.34 -9.10 1.32
C ARG A 124 -14.04 -8.35 1.55
N LEU A 125 -14.15 -7.18 2.18
CA LEU A 125 -13.01 -6.46 2.72
C LEU A 125 -12.83 -6.83 4.18
N VAL A 126 -11.61 -7.17 4.57
CA VAL A 126 -11.29 -7.58 5.95
C VAL A 126 -10.07 -6.83 6.45
N SER A 127 -10.18 -6.23 7.62
CA SER A 127 -9.04 -5.68 8.35
C SER A 127 -8.44 -6.79 9.21
N ASP A 128 -7.21 -7.17 8.90
CA ASP A 128 -6.43 -8.16 9.66
C ASP A 128 -4.96 -7.71 9.64
N GLY A 129 -4.17 -8.07 10.65
CA GLY A 129 -2.75 -7.75 10.68
C GLY A 129 -1.92 -8.65 9.75
N MET A 130 -2.33 -9.90 9.53
CA MET A 130 -1.62 -10.81 8.64
C MET A 130 -2.55 -11.90 8.09
N TRP A 131 -2.94 -11.77 6.83
CA TRP A 131 -3.83 -12.74 6.20
C TRP A 131 -3.11 -14.03 5.84
N THR A 132 -3.60 -15.17 6.35
CA THR A 132 -2.96 -16.49 6.15
C THR A 132 -3.81 -17.46 5.34
N VAL A 133 -5.02 -17.09 4.94
CA VAL A 133 -5.91 -17.96 4.15
C VAL A 133 -5.65 -17.72 2.65
N PRO A 134 -5.05 -18.68 1.92
CA PRO A 134 -4.70 -18.49 0.52
C PRO A 134 -5.91 -18.49 -0.40
N PRO A 135 -5.74 -18.09 -1.67
CA PRO A 135 -6.73 -18.38 -2.69
C PRO A 135 -6.95 -19.90 -2.84
N ARG A 136 -8.09 -20.27 -3.39
CA ARG A 136 -8.48 -21.67 -3.56
C ARG A 136 -7.53 -22.39 -4.51
N GLY A 137 -6.88 -23.46 -4.02
CA GLY A 137 -6.07 -24.36 -4.85
C GLY A 137 -4.57 -24.07 -4.82
N GLU A 138 -4.12 -23.12 -4.01
CA GLU A 138 -2.71 -22.80 -3.78
C GLU A 138 -2.42 -22.62 -2.27
N THR A 139 -1.13 -22.55 -1.91
CA THR A 139 -0.72 -22.21 -0.54
C THR A 139 -0.48 -20.71 -0.42
N ALA A 140 -0.55 -20.16 0.81
CA ALA A 140 -0.30 -18.73 1.01
C ALA A 140 1.14 -18.37 0.65
N THR A 141 2.06 -19.29 0.94
CA THR A 141 3.47 -19.18 0.59
C THR A 141 3.71 -19.18 -0.91
N ASP A 142 3.01 -20.01 -1.68
CA ASP A 142 3.14 -20.01 -3.14
C ASP A 142 2.56 -18.71 -3.72
N TYR A 143 1.36 -18.32 -3.29
CA TYR A 143 0.73 -17.08 -3.72
C TYR A 143 1.60 -15.84 -3.44
N LEU A 144 2.10 -15.69 -2.22
CA LEU A 144 2.87 -14.50 -1.81
C LEU A 144 4.29 -14.46 -2.38
N ARG A 145 4.86 -15.61 -2.76
CA ARG A 145 6.21 -15.68 -3.36
C ARG A 145 6.21 -15.84 -4.88
N ASP A 146 5.04 -15.98 -5.50
CA ASP A 146 4.94 -16.17 -6.94
C ASP A 146 5.57 -14.98 -7.68
N SER A 147 6.45 -15.30 -8.62
CA SER A 147 7.23 -14.31 -9.37
C SER A 147 7.74 -14.89 -10.67
N VAL A 148 7.99 -13.98 -11.61
CA VAL A 148 8.71 -14.26 -12.85
C VAL A 148 10.01 -13.49 -12.88
N GLU A 149 10.97 -13.96 -13.67
CA GLU A 149 12.22 -13.23 -13.93
C GLU A 149 12.18 -12.66 -15.34
N GLU A 150 12.48 -11.37 -15.47
CA GLU A 150 12.56 -10.65 -16.74
C GLU A 150 13.87 -9.86 -16.75
N ASP A 151 14.79 -10.21 -17.66
CA ASP A 151 16.10 -9.56 -17.81
C ASP A 151 16.86 -9.37 -16.46
N GLY A 152 16.87 -10.41 -15.63
CA GLY A 152 17.53 -10.43 -14.32
C GLY A 152 16.79 -9.71 -13.19
N ILE A 153 15.58 -9.18 -13.45
CA ILE A 153 14.72 -8.54 -12.44
C ILE A 153 13.60 -9.51 -12.04
N ARG A 154 13.41 -9.71 -10.73
CA ARG A 154 12.29 -10.48 -10.19
C ARG A 154 11.03 -9.62 -10.11
N ILE A 155 9.98 -10.04 -10.80
CA ILE A 155 8.67 -9.40 -10.80
C ILE A 155 7.70 -10.29 -10.03
N ALA A 156 7.28 -9.86 -8.83
CA ALA A 156 6.25 -10.54 -8.05
C ALA A 156 4.89 -10.48 -8.76
N ALA A 157 4.24 -11.64 -8.90
CA ALA A 157 2.99 -11.79 -9.66
C ALA A 157 1.76 -11.22 -8.93
N ASN A 158 1.84 -11.12 -7.60
CA ASN A 158 0.76 -10.67 -6.72
C ASN A 158 1.03 -9.31 -6.06
N MET A 159 1.93 -8.50 -6.66
CA MET A 159 2.27 -7.14 -6.24
C MET A 159 1.79 -6.12 -7.29
N SER A 160 1.53 -4.87 -6.88
CA SER A 160 1.22 -3.77 -7.80
C SER A 160 2.41 -3.45 -8.69
N ASP A 161 2.15 -2.93 -9.90
CA ASP A 161 3.17 -2.59 -10.90
C ASP A 161 3.93 -1.29 -10.58
N ALA A 162 4.08 -0.98 -9.29
CA ALA A 162 4.83 0.17 -8.82
C ALA A 162 6.32 -0.17 -8.73
N VAL A 163 7.12 0.60 -9.49
CA VAL A 163 8.59 0.44 -9.58
C VAL A 163 9.24 0.41 -8.19
N ARG A 164 8.78 1.26 -7.26
CA ARG A 164 9.28 1.33 -5.88
C ARG A 164 9.30 -0.05 -5.20
N TYR A 165 8.19 -0.76 -5.23
CA TYR A 165 8.07 -2.04 -4.52
C TYR A 165 8.92 -3.13 -5.16
N HIS A 166 8.98 -3.15 -6.49
CA HIS A 166 9.85 -4.10 -7.20
C HIS A 166 11.34 -3.76 -7.01
N ALA A 167 11.73 -2.49 -6.98
CA ALA A 167 13.10 -2.10 -6.67
C ALA A 167 13.50 -2.53 -5.25
N MET A 168 12.64 -2.29 -4.24
CA MET A 168 12.86 -2.75 -2.86
C MET A 168 13.06 -4.28 -2.77
N ALA A 169 12.32 -5.05 -3.57
CA ALA A 169 12.42 -6.51 -3.59
C ALA A 169 13.63 -7.05 -4.39
N ASN A 170 14.33 -6.20 -5.13
CA ASN A 170 15.47 -6.56 -5.98
C ASN A 170 16.79 -5.89 -5.54
N THR A 171 16.82 -5.25 -4.37
CA THR A 171 18.07 -4.75 -3.79
C THR A 171 18.73 -5.80 -2.90
N ASP A 172 20.02 -5.63 -2.61
CA ASP A 172 20.75 -6.45 -1.64
C ASP A 172 20.35 -6.14 -0.18
N TYR A 173 19.42 -5.20 0.04
CA TYR A 173 18.88 -4.92 1.36
C TYR A 173 18.07 -6.13 1.82
N ALA A 174 18.50 -6.78 2.90
CA ALA A 174 17.70 -7.80 3.52
C ALA A 174 16.37 -7.17 3.97
N ALA A 175 15.27 -7.54 3.32
CA ALA A 175 13.94 -7.29 3.86
C ALA A 175 13.81 -8.13 5.14
N GLY A 176 14.19 -7.54 6.29
CA GLY A 176 14.23 -8.17 7.60
C GLY A 176 14.53 -7.17 8.70
#